data_AF-A0A449IK58-F1
#
_entry.id   AF-A0A449IK58-F1
#
_cell.length_a   1.000
_cell.length_b   1.000
_cell.length_c   1.000
_cell.angle_alpha   90.00
_cell.angle_beta   90.00
_cell.angle_gamma   90.00
#
_symmetry.space_group_name_H-M   'P 1'
#
loop_
_entity.id
_entity.type
_entity.pdbx_description
1 polymer ?
#
loop_
_entity_poly.entity_id
_entity_poly.type
_entity_poly.pdbx_seq_one_letter_code
_entity_poly.pdbx_strand_id
1 'polypeptide(L)' 'MTIGGGARWQNRSWQNIYNRAKDQYQDFSQDAYWLVDAMARYQVSEHLSTTLNVNNLFDKQYYTNIGFYNTAYYGDRAM' A
#
# COMPACT_ATOMS: atom_id res chain seq x y z
N MET A 1 -4.11 -14.30 -26.11
CA MET A 1 -4.58 -13.78 -24.80
C MET A 1 -3.64 -14.31 -23.73
N THR A 2 -3.18 -13.45 -22.83
CA THR A 2 -2.24 -13.81 -21.77
C THR A 2 -2.81 -13.36 -20.44
N ILE A 3 -2.76 -14.24 -19.45
CA ILE A 3 -3.13 -13.92 -18.07
C ILE A 3 -1.90 -14.20 -17.21
N GLY A 4 -1.55 -13.24 -16.37
CA GLY A 4 -0.48 -13.35 -15.40
C GLY A 4 -0.98 -12.95 -14.02
N GLY A 5 -0.34 -13.45 -12.98
CA GLY A 5 -0.66 -13.09 -11.61
C GLY A 5 0.57 -13.19 -10.73
N GLY A 6 0.57 -12.42 -9.64
CA GLY A 6 1.61 -12.42 -8.63
C GLY A 6 0.99 -12.38 -7.24
N ALA A 7 1.62 -13.07 -6.29
CA ALA A 7 1.24 -13.02 -4.88
C ALA A 7 2.47 -12.64 -4.06
N ARG A 8 2.31 -11.67 -3.15
CA ARG A 8 3.32 -11.28 -2.18
C ARG A 8 2.79 -11.51 -0.77
N TRP A 9 3.58 -12.17 0.05
CA TRP A 9 3.30 -12.36 1.47
C TRP A 9 3.98 -11.28 2.29
N GLN A 10 3.23 -10.67 3.20
CA GLN A 10 3.77 -9.73 4.16
C GLN A 10 3.51 -10.25 5.57
N ASN A 11 4.59 -10.46 6.32
CA ASN A 11 4.52 -10.91 7.70
C ASN A 11 3.85 -9.86 8.59
N ARG A 12 3.32 -10.33 9.73
CA ARG A 12 2.75 -9.48 10.78
C ARG A 12 3.77 -8.41 11.17
N SER A 13 3.36 -7.15 11.09
CA SER A 13 4.17 -6.01 11.48
C SER A 13 3.59 -5.40 12.76
N TRP A 14 4.44 -5.05 13.70
CA TRP A 14 4.06 -4.29 14.89
C TRP A 14 4.85 -2.98 14.90
N GLN A 15 4.19 -1.87 15.19
CA GLN A 15 4.84 -0.58 15.42
C GLN A 15 4.13 0.18 16.53
N ASN A 16 4.91 0.86 17.37
CA ASN A 16 4.37 1.74 18.40
C ASN A 16 4.27 3.14 17.82
N ILE A 17 3.06 3.53 17.46
CA ILE A 17 2.79 4.83 16.86
C ILE A 17 2.38 5.78 17.97
N TYR A 18 3.03 6.94 18.05
CA TYR A 18 2.59 8.00 18.94
C TYR A 18 1.32 8.66 18.37
N ASN A 19 0.20 8.44 19.05
CA ASN A 19 -1.10 8.97 18.64
C ASN A 19 -1.29 10.36 19.27
N ARG A 20 -1.00 11.42 18.50
CA ARG A 20 -1.19 12.82 18.93
C ARG A 20 -2.62 13.15 19.37
N ALA A 21 -3.64 12.49 18.83
CA ALA A 21 -5.03 12.76 19.19
C ALA A 21 -5.41 12.17 20.56
N LYS A 22 -4.65 11.19 21.05
CA LYS A 22 -4.88 10.51 22.34
C LYS A 22 -3.75 10.73 23.35
N ASP A 23 -2.71 11.48 22.98
CA ASP A 23 -1.50 11.72 23.75
C ASP A 23 -0.85 10.45 24.33
N GLN A 24 -0.91 9.34 23.57
CA GLN A 24 -0.44 8.04 24.02
C GLN A 24 0.23 7.25 22.89
N TYR A 25 1.20 6.42 23.25
CA TYR A 25 1.73 5.40 22.36
C TYR A 25 0.69 4.28 22.21
N GLN A 26 0.32 3.98 20.97
CA GLN A 26 -0.60 2.91 20.66
C GLN A 26 0.15 1.82 19.90
N ASP A 27 0.03 0.59 20.41
CA ASP A 27 0.56 -0.61 19.77
C ASP A 27 -0.27 -0.87 18.51
N PHE A 28 0.31 -0.58 17.36
CA PHE A 28 -0.29 -0.85 16.07
C PHE A 28 0.21 -2.21 15.59
N SER A 29 -0.63 -3.23 15.67
CA SER A 29 -0.35 -4.56 15.14
C SER A 29 -1.15 -4.76 13.85
N GLN A 30 -0.45 -5.00 12.75
CA GLN A 30 -1.06 -5.39 11.49
C GLN A 30 -0.73 -6.86 11.23
N ASP A 31 -1.77 -7.69 11.22
CA ASP A 31 -1.67 -9.13 10.98
C ASP A 31 -1.06 -9.44 9.61
N ALA A 32 -0.48 -10.63 9.48
CA ALA A 32 0.11 -11.07 8.23
C ALA A 32 -0.95 -11.16 7.13
N TYR A 33 -0.63 -10.67 5.93
CA TYR A 33 -1.56 -10.65 4.81
C TYR A 33 -0.87 -11.04 3.51
N TRP A 34 -1.65 -11.65 2.62
CA TRP A 34 -1.29 -11.83 1.22
C TRP A 34 -1.85 -10.67 0.40
N LEU A 35 -1.01 -10.04 -0.40
CA LEU A 35 -1.46 -9.16 -1.48
C LEU A 35 -1.31 -9.92 -2.79
N VAL A 36 -2.38 -9.95 -3.56
CA VAL A 36 -2.43 -10.66 -4.84
C VAL A 36 -2.78 -9.65 -5.92
N ASP A 37 -2.01 -9.67 -6.98
CA ASP A 37 -2.17 -8.82 -8.15
C ASP A 37 -2.40 -9.70 -9.38
N ALA A 38 -3.23 -9.23 -10.30
CA ALA A 38 -3.58 -9.91 -11.53
C ALA A 38 -3.35 -9.00 -12.73
N MET A 39 -2.91 -9.60 -13.83
CA MET A 39 -2.74 -8.95 -15.12
C MET A 39 -3.45 -9.76 -16.20
N ALA A 40 -4.24 -9.07 -17.02
CA ALA A 40 -4.86 -9.65 -18.21
C ALA A 40 -4.42 -8.82 -19.42
N ARG A 41 -3.85 -9.50 -20.42
CA ARG A 41 -3.50 -8.89 -21.70
C ARG A 41 -4.30 -9.54 -22.82
N TYR A 42 -4.95 -8.69 -23.60
CA TYR A 42 -5.68 -9.08 -24.80
C TYR A 42 -5.11 -8.38 -26.03
N GLN A 43 -4.86 -9.14 -27.09
CA GLN A 43 -4.42 -8.62 -28.38
C GLN A 43 -5.68 -8.35 -29.19
N VAL A 44 -6.01 -7.07 -29.40
CA VAL A 44 -7.20 -6.66 -30.16
C VAL A 44 -6.96 -6.80 -31.67
N SER A 45 -5.72 -6.56 -32.11
CA SER A 45 -5.29 -6.66 -33.52
C SER A 45 -3.78 -6.91 -33.58
N GLU A 46 -3.20 -7.25 -34.73
CA GLU A 46 -1.76 -7.56 -34.84
C GLU A 46 -0.82 -6.47 -34.29
N HIS A 47 -1.25 -5.21 -34.33
CA HIS A 47 -0.49 -4.07 -33.82
C HIS A 47 -1.07 -3.42 -32.54
N LEU A 48 -2.21 -3.89 -32.04
CA LEU A 48 -2.88 -3.30 -30.88
C LEU A 48 -3.14 -4.34 -29.80
N SER A 49 -2.62 -4.07 -28.60
CA SER A 49 -2.92 -4.86 -27.40
C SER A 49 -3.38 -3.95 -26.26
N THR A 50 -4.28 -4.49 -25.45
CA THR A 50 -4.79 -3.86 -24.24
C THR A 50 -4.36 -4.70 -23.05
N THR A 51 -3.85 -4.06 -22.01
CA THR A 51 -3.48 -4.72 -20.76
C THR A 51 -4.26 -4.10 -19.61
N LEU A 52 -4.86 -4.94 -18.78
CA LEU A 52 -5.57 -4.59 -17.56
C LEU A 52 -4.79 -5.16 -16.38
N ASN A 53 -4.45 -4.29 -15.42
CA ASN A 53 -3.76 -4.69 -14.19
C ASN A 53 -4.68 -4.37 -13.01
N VAL A 54 -4.98 -5.39 -12.20
CA VAL A 54 -5.76 -5.28 -10.97
C VAL A 54 -4.82 -5.58 -9.81
N ASN A 55 -4.47 -4.56 -9.05
CA ASN A 55 -3.67 -4.71 -7.85
C ASN A 55 -4.58 -4.95 -6.65
N ASN A 56 -4.11 -5.70 -5.66
CA ASN A 56 -4.86 -6.00 -4.45
C ASN A 56 -6.25 -6.60 -4.75
N LEU A 57 -6.28 -7.72 -5.47
CA LEU A 57 -7.50 -8.40 -5.93
C LEU A 57 -8.51 -8.71 -4.81
N PHE A 58 -8.03 -8.85 -3.57
CA PHE A 58 -8.84 -9.16 -2.39
C PHE A 58 -9.20 -7.95 -1.53
N ASP A 59 -8.96 -6.72 -2.04
CA ASP A 59 -9.24 -5.46 -1.35
C ASP A 59 -8.75 -5.44 0.10
N LYS A 60 -7.50 -5.90 0.32
CA LYS A 60 -6.89 -5.86 1.64
C LYS A 60 -6.59 -4.41 2.01
N GLN A 61 -7.12 -3.97 3.14
CA GLN A 61 -6.74 -2.69 3.72
C GLN A 61 -5.45 -2.88 4.53
N TYR A 62 -4.36 -2.30 4.04
CA TYR A 62 -3.07 -2.29 4.71
C TYR A 62 -2.54 -0.87 4.79
N TYR A 63 -1.80 -0.56 5.85
CA TYR A 63 -1.25 0.78 6.03
C TYR A 63 0.11 0.83 5.35
N THR A 64 0.19 1.55 4.23
CA THR A 64 1.43 1.75 3.45
C THR A 64 2.34 2.85 4.01
N ASN A 65 1.86 3.62 5.00
CA ASN A 65 2.52 4.82 5.49
C ASN A 65 2.30 5.01 6.99
N ILE A 66 2.82 4.08 7.79
CA ILE A 66 3.05 4.34 9.21
C ILE A 66 4.49 4.82 9.34
N GLY A 67 4.68 6.12 9.17
CA GLY A 67 5.99 6.74 9.31
C GLY A 67 6.21 7.84 8.28
N PHE A 68 6.68 8.98 8.78
CA PHE A 68 7.14 10.16 8.03
C PHE A 68 6.10 11.22 7.64
N TYR A 69 5.34 11.71 8.60
CA TYR A 69 5.13 13.16 8.71
C TYR A 69 5.36 13.62 10.15
N ASN A 70 6.62 13.55 10.59
CA ASN A 70 7.11 14.35 11.72
C ASN A 70 8.06 15.46 11.25
N THR A 71 7.88 15.95 10.01
CA THR A 71 8.40 17.25 9.61
C THR A 71 7.37 18.30 9.97
N ALA A 72 7.37 18.67 11.25
CA ALA A 72 6.99 20.03 11.61
C ALA A 72 8.08 20.94 11.02
N TYR A 73 7.85 21.45 9.81
CA TYR A 73 8.52 22.69 9.43
C TYR A 73 7.98 23.75 10.40
N TYR A 74 8.78 24.10 11.40
CA TYR A 74 8.68 25.41 12.01
C TYR A 74 9.04 26.36 10.88
N GLY A 75 8.03 26.92 10.22
CA GLY A 75 8.22 28.00 9.27
C GLY A 75 8.95 29.09 10.04
N ASP A 76 10.21 29.31 9.66
CA ASP A 76 11.01 30.38 10.22
C ASP A 76 10.20 31.66 10.12
N ARG A 77 10.14 32.35 11.25
CA ARG A 77 9.40 33.59 11.41
C ARG A 77 10.06 34.63 10.51
N ALA A 78 9.48 34.85 9.34
CA ALA A 78 9.80 36.03 8.54
C ALA A 78 9.13 37.25 9.17
N MET A 79 9.93 38.06 9.87
CA MET A 79 9.70 39.49 10.05
C MET A 79 11.01 40.20 9.72
#